data_AF-A0A524FUY9-F1
#
_entry.id   AF-A0A524FUY9-F1
#
_cell.length_a   1.000
_cell.length_b   1.000
_cell.length_c   1.000
_cell.angle_alpha   90.00
_cell.angle_beta   90.00
_cell.angle_gamma   90.00
#
_symmetry.space_group_name_H-M   'P 1'
#
loop_
_entity.id
_entity.type
_entity.pdbx_description
1 polymer ?
#
loop_
_entity_poly.entity_id
_entity_poly.type
_entity_poly.pdbx_seq_one_letter_code
_entity_poly.pdbx_strand_id
1 'polypeptide(L)'
;MLTKKQFMLLFCVFLFAAVIYQTQSVEALPFDNEYTDQSINPGEYLYDDYVLTTGDVLSGYFETVSETQGLDFFICDEADFIDWDGGGSATEYESATNMHTYGFSFTAPYSDTWYVVFDNTDGSLYITIDTAIDVNGDNTPFYSTSAYTYTEYGVVLEDEEYYFLSYTFSEGTVVGGHFSTFFSTDGLDFFICDESNFDDWVDGFTATGYSIEDEMHTSTIDDFTIPTTGTWYFVFYAENEVDTLTFSCGIEVDTSGVGSGIGDIGVSFIGIGALLLILLICCCVCRSRSKKKEPEWTQAPPTVDHYRAPVTPTTTTITQREIVRDRVLVICPYCGAKNEQGILRCHSCNAEL
;
A
#
# COMPACT_ATOMS: atom_id res chain seq x y z
N MET A 1 18.91 -26.40 36.02
CA MET A 1 18.05 -27.40 35.34
C MET A 1 16.60 -26.97 35.48
N LEU A 2 15.87 -26.81 34.38
CA LEU A 2 14.41 -26.60 34.42
C LEU A 2 13.70 -27.89 34.82
N THR A 3 12.64 -27.80 35.62
CA THR A 3 11.78 -28.96 35.89
C THR A 3 10.95 -29.33 34.65
N LYS A 4 10.50 -30.59 34.54
CA LYS A 4 9.67 -31.06 33.41
C LYS A 4 8.41 -30.19 33.18
N LYS A 5 7.83 -29.62 34.25
CA LYS A 5 6.70 -28.68 34.15
C LYS A 5 7.12 -27.33 33.57
N GLN A 6 8.24 -26.77 34.01
CA GLN A 6 8.75 -25.49 33.48
C GLN A 6 9.18 -25.61 32.01
N PHE A 7 9.83 -26.71 31.62
CA PHE A 7 10.18 -26.94 30.22
C PHE A 7 8.94 -27.05 29.33
N MET A 8 7.92 -27.78 29.76
CA MET A 8 6.69 -27.91 28.97
C MET A 8 5.91 -26.58 28.90
N LEU A 9 5.92 -25.77 29.97
CA LEU A 9 5.35 -24.43 29.93
C LEU A 9 6.11 -23.52 28.93
N LEU A 10 7.45 -23.51 28.98
CA LEU A 10 8.28 -22.74 28.06
C LEU A 10 8.05 -23.16 26.60
N PHE A 11 7.93 -24.46 26.34
CA PHE A 11 7.68 -24.99 25.00
C PHE A 11 6.26 -24.66 24.49
N CYS A 12 5.24 -24.68 25.37
CA CYS A 12 3.90 -24.21 25.00
C CYS A 12 3.88 -22.71 24.72
N VAL A 13 4.59 -21.88 25.51
CA VAL A 13 4.74 -20.45 25.25
C VAL A 13 5.48 -20.20 23.93
N PHE A 14 6.55 -20.96 23.65
CA PHE A 14 7.29 -20.85 22.39
C PHE A 14 6.43 -21.26 21.18
N LEU A 15 5.62 -22.32 21.29
CA LEU A 15 4.66 -22.67 20.23
C LEU A 15 3.56 -21.62 20.05
N PHE A 16 3.03 -21.05 21.14
CA PHE A 16 2.03 -19.97 21.05
C PHE A 16 2.64 -18.71 20.41
N ALA A 17 3.86 -18.33 20.79
CA ALA A 17 4.59 -17.23 20.18
C ALA A 17 4.89 -17.50 18.70
N ALA A 18 5.32 -18.71 18.34
CA ALA A 18 5.60 -19.09 16.95
C ALA A 18 4.35 -19.15 16.06
N VAL A 19 3.18 -19.47 16.63
CA VAL A 19 1.89 -19.44 15.91
C VAL A 19 1.37 -18.00 15.78
N ILE A 20 1.56 -17.14 16.79
CA ILE A 20 1.24 -15.70 16.68
C ILE A 20 2.19 -15.01 15.68
N TYR A 21 3.45 -15.44 15.58
CA TYR A 21 4.42 -14.97 14.58
C TYR A 21 4.18 -15.50 13.16
N GLN A 22 3.14 -16.33 12.92
CA GLN A 22 2.72 -16.63 11.55
C GLN A 22 1.89 -15.46 11.03
N THR A 23 2.59 -14.47 10.47
CA THR A 23 2.08 -13.54 9.46
C THR A 23 0.67 -13.02 9.76
N GLN A 24 0.52 -12.30 10.87
CA GLN A 24 -0.42 -11.18 10.81
C GLN A 24 0.09 -10.27 9.69
N SER A 25 -0.80 -9.86 8.78
CA SER A 25 -0.57 -8.66 8.00
C SER A 25 -0.18 -7.57 9.01
N VAL A 26 1.01 -7.01 8.84
CA VAL A 26 1.38 -5.83 9.63
C VAL A 26 0.54 -4.72 9.03
N GLU A 27 -0.61 -4.46 9.66
CA GLU A 27 -1.36 -3.22 9.43
C GLU A 27 -0.36 -2.08 9.59
N ALA A 28 -0.31 -1.19 8.59
CA ALA A 28 0.55 -0.02 8.66
C ALA A 28 0.21 0.73 9.96
N LEU A 29 1.18 0.85 10.86
CA LEU A 29 1.01 1.70 12.04
C LEU A 29 1.08 3.15 11.54
N PRO A 30 0.27 4.08 12.10
CA PRO A 30 0.33 5.48 11.71
C PRO A 30 1.71 6.05 12.00
N PHE A 31 2.19 6.97 11.16
CA PHE A 31 3.49 7.62 11.32
C PHE A 31 3.65 8.28 12.71
N ASP A 32 4.86 8.17 13.29
CA ASP A 32 5.24 8.85 14.54
C ASP A 32 4.92 10.35 14.49
N ASN A 33 5.03 10.97 13.30
CA ASN A 33 4.54 12.31 13.01
C ASN A 33 3.91 12.36 11.59
N GLU A 34 2.69 12.87 11.49
CA GLU A 34 1.96 13.06 10.24
C GLU A 34 1.40 14.48 10.23
N TYR A 35 1.74 15.25 9.19
CA TYR A 35 1.09 16.52 8.89
C TYR A 35 0.60 16.51 7.46
N THR A 36 -0.61 16.99 7.26
CA THR A 36 -1.19 17.20 5.93
C THR A 36 -1.59 18.66 5.76
N ASP A 37 -1.74 19.12 4.52
CA ASP A 37 -2.19 20.47 4.17
C ASP A 37 -1.30 21.63 4.73
N GLN A 38 -0.03 21.38 5.07
CA GLN A 38 0.80 22.41 5.72
C GLN A 38 1.29 23.46 4.73
N SER A 39 0.92 24.71 4.94
CA SER A 39 1.30 25.82 4.06
C SER A 39 2.65 26.44 4.47
N ILE A 40 3.62 26.46 3.54
CA ILE A 40 4.90 27.17 3.67
C ILE A 40 4.92 28.36 2.69
N ASN A 41 5.03 29.59 3.17
CA ASN A 41 5.08 30.77 2.30
C ASN A 41 6.49 30.96 1.67
N PRO A 42 6.63 31.73 0.58
CA PRO A 42 7.93 32.15 0.07
C PRO A 42 8.76 32.86 1.15
N GLY A 43 9.99 32.42 1.39
CA GLY A 43 10.83 32.97 2.46
C GLY A 43 10.64 32.32 3.83
N GLU A 44 9.86 31.25 3.93
CA GLU A 44 9.63 30.46 5.15
C GLU A 44 10.09 29.00 4.96
N TYR A 45 10.15 28.25 6.05
CA TYR A 45 10.48 26.82 6.08
C TYR A 45 9.67 26.14 7.20
N LEU A 46 9.47 24.83 7.07
CA LEU A 46 8.90 23.96 8.10
C LEU A 46 10.01 23.03 8.62
N TYR A 47 9.95 22.62 9.89
CA TYR A 47 10.87 21.63 10.43
C TYR A 47 10.27 20.83 11.59
N ASP A 48 10.83 19.63 11.79
CA ASP A 48 10.65 18.80 13.00
C ASP A 48 11.98 18.54 13.70
N ASP A 49 11.95 18.38 15.03
CA ASP A 49 13.11 18.02 15.84
C ASP A 49 12.95 16.68 16.57
N TYR A 50 13.97 15.83 16.50
CA TYR A 50 13.99 14.48 17.08
C TYR A 50 15.26 14.22 17.87
N VAL A 51 15.14 13.79 19.13
CA VAL A 51 16.29 13.38 19.95
C VAL A 51 16.64 11.92 19.66
N LEU A 52 17.62 11.71 18.77
CA LEU A 52 18.04 10.39 18.31
C LEU A 52 19.31 9.91 19.03
N THR A 53 19.49 8.60 19.11
CA THR A 53 20.73 7.97 19.57
C THR A 53 21.50 7.29 18.43
N THR A 54 22.79 6.99 18.67
CA THR A 54 23.66 6.43 17.63
C THR A 54 23.12 5.12 17.05
N GLY A 55 22.78 5.13 15.77
CA GLY A 55 22.22 3.97 15.06
C GLY A 55 20.69 3.89 15.04
N ASP A 56 19.99 4.84 15.67
CA ASP A 56 18.54 5.00 15.44
C ASP A 56 18.32 5.44 13.99
N VAL A 57 17.19 5.01 13.41
CA VAL A 57 16.84 5.25 12.01
C VAL A 57 15.62 6.14 11.96
N LEU A 58 15.77 7.26 11.25
CA LEU A 58 14.70 8.19 10.92
C LEU A 58 14.39 7.99 9.43
N SER A 59 13.15 7.70 9.09
CA SER A 59 12.69 7.62 7.72
C SER A 59 11.43 8.45 7.54
N GLY A 60 11.14 8.83 6.31
CA GLY A 60 9.91 9.54 6.03
C GLY A 60 9.68 9.74 4.56
N TYR A 61 8.56 10.39 4.28
CA TYR A 61 8.11 10.77 2.97
C TYR A 61 7.50 12.17 3.04
N PHE A 62 7.66 12.94 1.97
CA PHE A 62 6.84 14.13 1.78
C PHE A 62 6.41 14.27 0.33
N GLU A 63 5.28 14.92 0.13
CA GLU A 63 4.82 15.40 -1.17
C GLU A 63 4.30 16.83 -1.12
N THR A 64 4.22 17.47 -2.29
CA THR A 64 3.82 18.88 -2.43
C THR A 64 2.70 19.03 -3.44
N VAL A 65 1.64 19.76 -3.07
CA VAL A 65 0.45 20.07 -3.88
C VAL A 65 0.73 21.00 -5.09
N SER A 66 2.01 21.26 -5.41
CA SER A 66 2.43 22.24 -6.43
C SER A 66 3.26 21.56 -7.52
N GLU A 67 2.70 21.43 -8.73
CA GLU A 67 3.44 20.95 -9.92
C GLU A 67 4.62 21.86 -10.35
N THR A 68 4.62 23.13 -9.91
CA THR A 68 5.43 24.20 -10.56
C THR A 68 6.68 24.60 -9.79
N GLN A 69 6.71 24.33 -8.49
CA GLN A 69 7.84 24.58 -7.59
C GLN A 69 7.79 23.51 -6.51
N GLY A 70 8.91 22.81 -6.32
CA GLY A 70 9.11 21.88 -5.21
C GLY A 70 9.77 22.57 -4.01
N LEU A 71 10.14 21.77 -3.01
CA LEU A 71 10.88 22.23 -1.82
C LEU A 71 12.33 21.76 -1.86
N ASP A 72 13.21 22.52 -1.22
CA ASP A 72 14.51 22.02 -0.81
C ASP A 72 14.33 21.26 0.52
N PHE A 73 15.08 20.18 0.70
CA PHE A 73 14.95 19.27 1.84
C PHE A 73 16.33 18.94 2.38
N PHE A 74 16.49 18.96 3.71
CA PHE A 74 17.70 18.45 4.34
C PHE A 74 17.51 17.96 5.78
N ILE A 75 18.43 17.10 6.21
CA ILE A 75 18.59 16.66 7.60
C ILE A 75 19.92 17.16 8.15
N CYS A 76 19.90 17.77 9.34
CA CYS A 76 21.09 18.28 10.04
C CYS A 76 20.99 18.11 11.56
N ASP A 77 22.07 18.37 12.29
CA ASP A 77 22.07 18.38 13.77
C ASP A 77 21.75 19.78 14.36
N GLU A 78 21.54 19.86 15.68
CA GLU A 78 21.22 21.12 16.38
C GLU A 78 22.22 22.25 16.10
N ALA A 79 23.51 21.95 15.95
CA ALA A 79 24.53 22.96 15.74
C ALA A 79 24.52 23.50 14.30
N ASP A 80 24.35 22.60 13.32
CA ASP A 80 24.20 22.95 11.90
C ASP A 80 22.88 23.70 11.63
N PHE A 81 21.77 23.29 12.25
CA PHE A 81 20.46 23.98 12.14
C PHE A 81 20.53 25.43 12.65
N ILE A 82 21.14 25.65 13.82
CA ILE A 82 21.28 26.98 14.43
C ILE A 82 22.18 27.91 13.59
N ASP A 83 23.22 27.39 12.92
CA ASP A 83 24.04 28.22 12.01
C ASP A 83 23.25 28.60 10.75
N TRP A 84 22.52 27.64 10.15
CA TRP A 84 21.69 27.87 8.95
C TRP A 84 20.55 28.86 9.18
N ASP A 85 19.74 28.71 10.24
CA ASP A 85 18.70 29.69 10.64
C ASP A 85 19.31 31.08 10.95
N GLY A 86 20.56 31.09 11.45
CA GLY A 86 21.36 32.30 11.61
C GLY A 86 21.80 33.00 10.30
N GLY A 87 21.48 32.43 9.13
CA GLY A 87 21.95 32.88 7.82
C GLY A 87 23.36 32.40 7.45
N GLY A 88 23.81 31.32 8.10
CA GLY A 88 25.06 30.61 7.86
C GLY A 88 24.92 29.49 6.84
N SER A 89 25.47 28.31 7.12
CA SER A 89 25.35 27.13 6.25
C SER A 89 25.43 25.83 7.04
N ALA A 90 24.40 24.98 6.94
CA ALA A 90 24.38 23.66 7.56
C ALA A 90 25.33 22.67 6.86
N THR A 91 25.84 21.71 7.63
CA THR A 91 26.28 20.42 7.11
C THR A 91 25.05 19.53 6.93
N GLU A 92 24.67 19.31 5.67
CA GLU A 92 23.56 18.43 5.29
C GLU A 92 24.02 16.95 5.32
N TYR A 93 23.29 16.10 6.04
CA TYR A 93 23.58 14.66 6.16
C TYR A 93 22.80 13.81 5.15
N GLU A 94 21.61 14.28 4.81
CA GLU A 94 20.76 13.83 3.71
C GLU A 94 20.14 15.11 3.12
N SER A 95 20.08 15.25 1.80
CA SER A 95 19.45 16.42 1.18
C SER A 95 19.03 16.21 -0.27
N ALA A 96 17.99 16.95 -0.66
CA ALA A 96 17.47 17.00 -2.02
C ALA A 96 16.99 18.43 -2.33
N THR A 97 16.90 18.80 -3.60
CA THR A 97 16.58 20.18 -4.02
C THR A 97 15.49 20.21 -5.08
N ASN A 98 14.56 21.17 -4.96
CA ASN A 98 13.35 21.32 -5.76
C ASN A 98 12.61 19.97 -5.97
N MET A 99 12.25 19.32 -4.86
CA MET A 99 11.52 18.06 -4.84
C MET A 99 10.02 18.29 -4.69
N HIS A 100 9.24 17.59 -5.50
CA HIS A 100 7.77 17.51 -5.36
C HIS A 100 7.33 16.30 -4.54
N THR A 101 8.12 15.23 -4.58
CA THR A 101 7.93 13.99 -3.84
C THR A 101 9.30 13.47 -3.41
N TYR A 102 9.48 13.09 -2.15
CA TYR A 102 10.76 12.53 -1.70
C TYR A 102 10.61 11.59 -0.49
N GLY A 103 11.03 10.33 -0.67
CA GLY A 103 11.24 9.38 0.42
C GLY A 103 12.69 9.37 0.88
N PHE A 104 12.91 9.49 2.19
CA PHE A 104 14.23 9.54 2.80
C PHE A 104 14.42 8.49 3.89
N SER A 105 15.68 8.11 4.15
CA SER A 105 16.05 7.24 5.28
C SER A 105 17.46 7.59 5.75
N PHE A 106 17.54 8.02 7.00
CA PHE A 106 18.72 8.53 7.67
C PHE A 106 19.03 7.67 8.91
N THR A 107 20.31 7.43 9.19
CA THR A 107 20.75 6.71 10.40
C THR A 107 21.66 7.62 11.21
N ALA A 108 21.25 7.93 12.45
CA ALA A 108 21.95 8.90 13.30
C ALA A 108 23.40 8.46 13.58
N PRO A 109 24.44 9.18 13.08
CA PRO A 109 25.84 8.80 13.24
C PRO A 109 26.35 9.01 14.69
N TYR A 110 25.65 9.82 15.48
CA TYR A 110 25.88 10.07 16.90
C TYR A 110 24.57 10.49 17.58
N SER A 111 24.55 10.44 18.91
CA SER A 111 23.40 10.94 19.70
C SER A 111 23.36 12.46 19.69
N ASP A 112 22.26 13.04 19.20
CA ASP A 112 22.00 14.48 19.19
C ASP A 112 20.51 14.78 19.00
N THR A 113 20.14 16.07 18.99
CA THR A 113 18.87 16.51 18.39
C THR A 113 19.08 16.69 16.88
N TRP A 114 18.26 16.02 16.08
CA TRP A 114 18.29 16.04 14.62
C TRP A 114 17.06 16.77 14.07
N TYR A 115 17.29 17.58 13.05
CA TYR A 115 16.28 18.43 12.42
C TYR A 115 15.99 17.92 11.01
N VAL A 116 14.71 17.72 10.69
CA VAL A 116 14.21 17.48 9.34
C VAL A 116 13.65 18.81 8.85
N VAL A 117 14.18 19.36 7.76
CA VAL A 117 13.82 20.70 7.27
C VAL A 117 13.24 20.63 5.86
N PHE A 118 12.10 21.30 5.68
CA PHE A 118 11.42 21.51 4.40
C PHE A 118 11.46 23.00 4.08
N ASP A 119 12.29 23.38 3.12
CA ASP A 119 12.73 24.75 2.88
C ASP A 119 12.06 25.36 1.63
N ASN A 120 11.40 26.51 1.83
CA ASN A 120 10.82 27.36 0.78
C ASN A 120 11.43 28.78 0.80
N THR A 121 12.61 28.97 1.40
CA THR A 121 13.21 30.30 1.60
C THR A 121 13.68 30.95 0.30
N ASP A 122 14.28 30.19 -0.62
CA ASP A 122 14.61 30.61 -1.99
C ASP A 122 13.41 30.48 -2.96
N GLY A 123 12.28 29.99 -2.48
CA GLY A 123 11.04 29.82 -3.25
C GLY A 123 10.33 31.13 -3.61
N SER A 124 9.45 31.05 -4.60
CA SER A 124 8.69 32.18 -5.16
C SER A 124 7.17 32.02 -5.04
N LEU A 125 6.69 30.80 -4.82
CA LEU A 125 5.29 30.42 -4.62
C LEU A 125 5.06 29.90 -3.20
N TYR A 126 3.83 30.03 -2.70
CA TYR A 126 3.42 29.27 -1.53
C TYR A 126 3.33 27.80 -1.93
N ILE A 127 3.70 26.91 -1.02
CA ILE A 127 3.61 25.46 -1.21
C ILE A 127 2.75 24.90 -0.08
N THR A 128 1.90 23.94 -0.40
CA THR A 128 1.28 23.04 0.56
C THR A 128 2.08 21.74 0.55
N ILE A 129 2.39 21.20 1.73
CA ILE A 129 3.17 19.97 1.92
C ILE A 129 2.45 19.00 2.85
N ASP A 130 2.60 17.72 2.53
CA ASP A 130 2.18 16.58 3.32
C ASP A 130 3.43 15.81 3.72
N THR A 131 3.60 15.50 5.02
CA THR A 131 4.84 14.98 5.60
C THR A 131 4.57 13.85 6.58
N ALA A 132 5.18 12.70 6.34
CA ALA A 132 5.03 11.47 7.12
C ALA A 132 6.41 11.02 7.61
N ILE A 133 6.61 10.94 8.92
CA ILE A 133 7.90 10.63 9.54
C ILE A 133 7.77 9.47 10.53
N ASP A 134 8.67 8.49 10.38
CA ASP A 134 8.83 7.29 11.20
C ASP A 134 10.21 7.34 11.88
N VAL A 135 10.23 7.39 13.20
CA VAL A 135 11.44 7.63 14.02
C VAL A 135 12.01 6.31 14.56
N ASN A 136 11.33 5.19 14.33
CA ASN A 136 11.66 3.92 14.96
C ASN A 136 11.62 2.68 14.03
N GLY A 137 11.13 2.86 12.80
CA GLY A 137 11.05 1.86 11.74
C GLY A 137 9.85 0.94 11.83
N ASP A 138 8.73 1.39 12.41
CA ASP A 138 7.51 0.59 12.59
C ASP A 138 6.24 1.14 11.90
N ASN A 139 6.30 2.28 11.20
CA ASN A 139 5.12 2.98 10.65
C ASN A 139 5.02 3.06 9.13
N THR A 140 5.97 2.49 8.37
CA THR A 140 5.90 2.57 6.91
C THR A 140 4.81 1.64 6.34
N PRO A 141 3.97 2.08 5.38
CA PRO A 141 3.02 1.21 4.66
C PRO A 141 3.76 0.27 3.70
N PHE A 142 4.49 -0.69 4.26
CA PHE A 142 5.31 -1.66 3.54
C PHE A 142 4.70 -3.06 3.60
N TYR A 143 4.19 -3.52 2.45
CA TYR A 143 3.71 -4.88 2.30
C TYR A 143 4.86 -5.84 2.02
N SER A 144 4.98 -6.91 2.83
CA SER A 144 6.05 -7.89 2.64
C SER A 144 5.77 -8.85 1.48
N THR A 145 6.74 -9.00 0.58
CA THR A 145 6.77 -10.03 -0.48
C THR A 145 6.74 -11.48 0.06
N SER A 146 6.83 -11.69 1.37
CA SER A 146 6.61 -13.00 2.01
C SER A 146 5.17 -13.26 2.41
N ALA A 147 4.32 -12.24 2.43
CA ALA A 147 2.90 -12.31 2.77
C ALA A 147 2.02 -12.18 1.52
N TYR A 148 2.40 -11.28 0.61
CA TYR A 148 1.64 -11.03 -0.63
C TYR A 148 2.32 -11.63 -1.85
N THR A 149 1.52 -11.99 -2.85
CA THR A 149 2.02 -12.45 -4.16
C THR A 149 2.66 -11.32 -4.94
N TYR A 150 2.17 -10.10 -4.72
CA TYR A 150 2.64 -8.87 -5.33
C TYR A 150 2.62 -7.74 -4.31
N THR A 151 3.57 -6.81 -4.42
CA THR A 151 3.69 -5.65 -3.54
C THR A 151 4.23 -4.47 -4.32
N GLU A 152 3.64 -3.29 -4.16
CA GLU A 152 4.19 -2.01 -4.60
C GLU A 152 4.24 -1.05 -3.43
N TYR A 153 5.19 -0.12 -3.51
CA TYR A 153 5.53 0.80 -2.44
C TYR A 153 5.82 2.19 -2.99
N GLY A 154 5.15 3.22 -2.45
CA GLY A 154 5.34 4.61 -2.87
C GLY A 154 4.96 4.83 -4.33
N VAL A 155 3.80 4.30 -4.75
CA VAL A 155 3.19 4.64 -6.04
C VAL A 155 2.55 6.01 -5.88
N VAL A 156 3.03 6.96 -6.69
CA VAL A 156 2.55 8.33 -6.75
C VAL A 156 1.54 8.47 -7.90
N LEU A 157 0.43 9.16 -7.65
CA LEU A 157 -0.60 9.55 -8.63
C LEU A 157 -0.95 11.03 -8.45
N GLU A 158 -1.22 11.73 -9.56
CA GLU A 158 -1.84 13.07 -9.56
C GLU A 158 -3.37 12.95 -9.78
N ASP A 159 -4.14 14.05 -9.64
CA ASP A 159 -5.58 14.10 -9.98
C ASP A 159 -5.87 13.60 -11.41
N GLU A 160 -6.96 12.84 -11.56
CA GLU A 160 -7.35 12.14 -12.78
C GLU A 160 -6.31 11.05 -13.26
N GLU A 161 -5.23 10.74 -12.52
CA GLU A 161 -4.32 9.61 -12.82
C GLU A 161 -4.73 8.29 -12.14
N TYR A 162 -4.38 7.17 -12.79
CA TYR A 162 -4.60 5.82 -12.25
C TYR A 162 -3.37 4.93 -12.39
N TYR A 163 -3.24 4.01 -11.44
CA TYR A 163 -2.30 2.89 -11.47
C TYR A 163 -3.08 1.59 -11.60
N PHE A 164 -2.53 0.61 -12.35
CA PHE A 164 -3.19 -0.69 -12.47
C PHE A 164 -2.21 -1.87 -12.49
N LEU A 165 -2.73 -3.01 -12.07
CA LEU A 165 -2.06 -4.31 -12.10
C LEU A 165 -2.84 -5.27 -12.97
N SER A 166 -2.21 -5.89 -13.96
CA SER A 166 -2.86 -6.85 -14.85
C SER A 166 -2.30 -8.28 -14.69
N TYR A 167 -3.20 -9.25 -14.54
CA TYR A 167 -2.85 -10.67 -14.45
C TYR A 167 -3.87 -11.53 -15.18
N THR A 168 -3.38 -12.58 -15.84
CA THR A 168 -4.27 -13.63 -16.35
C THR A 168 -4.55 -14.64 -15.23
N PHE A 169 -5.80 -14.75 -14.81
CA PHE A 169 -6.25 -15.68 -13.76
C PHE A 169 -7.23 -16.71 -14.29
N SER A 170 -7.33 -17.86 -13.60
CA SER A 170 -8.35 -18.89 -13.88
C SER A 170 -9.66 -18.61 -13.15
N GLU A 171 -10.76 -19.09 -13.74
CA GLU A 171 -12.08 -19.12 -13.08
C GLU A 171 -11.98 -19.88 -11.75
N GLY A 172 -12.43 -19.25 -10.67
CA GLY A 172 -12.32 -19.79 -9.32
C GLY A 172 -10.99 -19.54 -8.60
N THR A 173 -10.03 -18.82 -9.20
CA THR A 173 -8.93 -18.20 -8.44
C THR A 173 -9.52 -17.18 -7.46
N VAL A 174 -9.02 -17.13 -6.23
CA VAL A 174 -9.38 -16.08 -5.26
C VAL A 174 -8.23 -15.07 -5.21
N VAL A 175 -8.58 -13.79 -5.19
CA VAL A 175 -7.63 -12.69 -5.04
C VAL A 175 -8.11 -11.79 -3.90
N GLY A 176 -7.19 -11.36 -3.07
CA GLY A 176 -7.43 -10.42 -1.98
C GLY A 176 -6.21 -9.52 -1.82
N GLY A 177 -6.21 -8.69 -0.80
CA GLY A 177 -5.06 -7.82 -0.59
C GLY A 177 -5.24 -6.80 0.52
N HIS A 178 -4.23 -5.96 0.68
CA HIS A 178 -4.27 -4.80 1.55
C HIS A 178 -3.68 -3.61 0.83
N PHE A 179 -4.13 -2.43 1.24
CA PHE A 179 -3.79 -1.15 0.64
C PHE A 179 -3.71 -0.08 1.72
N SER A 180 -2.83 0.90 1.53
CA SER A 180 -2.77 2.12 2.33
C SER A 180 -2.20 3.27 1.49
N THR A 181 -2.86 4.43 1.55
CA THR A 181 -2.21 5.73 1.30
C THR A 181 -1.16 6.01 2.38
N PHE A 182 -0.29 6.98 2.12
CA PHE A 182 0.71 7.46 3.07
C PHE A 182 0.08 8.48 4.04
N PHE A 183 -0.94 9.22 3.59
CA PHE A 183 -1.65 10.21 4.39
C PHE A 183 -3.12 9.86 4.55
N SER A 184 -3.68 10.25 5.68
CA SER A 184 -5.08 9.97 6.05
C SER A 184 -6.10 10.92 5.41
N THR A 185 -5.65 11.88 4.60
CA THR A 185 -6.45 12.83 3.82
C THR A 185 -6.80 12.31 2.44
N ASP A 186 -5.87 11.63 1.79
CA ASP A 186 -5.90 11.34 0.36
C ASP A 186 -6.69 10.04 0.10
N GLY A 187 -7.65 10.09 -0.83
CA GLY A 187 -8.53 8.98 -1.18
C GLY A 187 -8.06 8.24 -2.42
N LEU A 188 -8.21 6.91 -2.43
CA LEU A 188 -8.18 6.16 -3.69
C LEU A 188 -9.45 5.37 -3.92
N ASP A 189 -10.01 5.54 -5.11
CA ASP A 189 -11.00 4.63 -5.64
C ASP A 189 -10.30 3.37 -6.15
N PHE A 190 -10.90 2.22 -5.84
CA PHE A 190 -10.39 0.92 -6.23
C PHE A 190 -11.47 0.08 -6.89
N PHE A 191 -11.11 -0.62 -7.96
CA PHE A 191 -11.96 -1.65 -8.51
C PHE A 191 -11.17 -2.74 -9.24
N ILE A 192 -11.77 -3.92 -9.29
CA ILE A 192 -11.31 -5.05 -10.09
C ILE A 192 -12.18 -5.14 -11.36
N CYS A 193 -11.59 -5.35 -12.52
CA CYS A 193 -12.34 -5.55 -13.77
C CYS A 193 -11.64 -6.55 -14.71
N ASP A 194 -12.37 -7.07 -15.71
CA ASP A 194 -11.75 -7.84 -16.80
C ASP A 194 -11.21 -6.93 -17.92
N GLU A 195 -10.36 -7.47 -18.78
CA GLU A 195 -9.74 -6.77 -19.94
C GLU A 195 -10.73 -5.93 -20.75
N SER A 196 -11.93 -6.46 -21.03
CA SER A 196 -12.92 -5.70 -21.83
C SER A 196 -13.54 -4.53 -21.08
N ASN A 197 -13.75 -4.67 -19.77
CA ASN A 197 -14.25 -3.58 -18.94
C ASN A 197 -13.16 -2.55 -18.64
N PHE A 198 -11.88 -2.96 -18.53
CA PHE A 198 -10.76 -2.05 -18.44
C PHE A 198 -10.61 -1.20 -19.70
N ASP A 199 -10.61 -1.83 -20.89
CA ASP A 199 -10.56 -1.13 -22.17
C ASP A 199 -11.73 -0.14 -22.32
N ASP A 200 -12.97 -0.56 -22.02
CA ASP A 200 -14.15 0.31 -22.06
C ASP A 200 -14.03 1.49 -21.07
N TRP A 201 -13.49 1.29 -19.86
CA TRP A 201 -13.29 2.35 -18.87
C TRP A 201 -12.23 3.36 -19.32
N VAL A 202 -11.08 2.89 -19.81
CA VAL A 202 -10.02 3.75 -20.34
C VAL A 202 -10.51 4.56 -21.55
N ASP A 203 -11.30 3.98 -22.45
CA ASP A 203 -11.89 4.72 -23.58
C ASP A 203 -13.05 5.66 -23.17
N GLY A 204 -13.39 5.75 -21.87
CA GLY A 204 -14.45 6.63 -21.36
C GLY A 204 -15.87 6.13 -21.64
N PHE A 205 -16.03 4.83 -21.93
CA PHE A 205 -17.31 4.15 -22.04
C PHE A 205 -17.79 3.61 -20.68
N THR A 206 -18.99 3.02 -20.67
CA THR A 206 -19.57 2.43 -19.45
C THR A 206 -19.00 1.03 -19.23
N ALA A 207 -18.18 0.88 -18.19
CA ALA A 207 -17.60 -0.39 -17.76
C ALA A 207 -18.31 -1.01 -16.54
N THR A 208 -17.97 -2.26 -16.23
CA THR A 208 -18.38 -2.99 -15.02
C THR A 208 -17.17 -3.25 -14.12
N GLY A 209 -17.13 -2.59 -12.96
CA GLY A 209 -16.23 -2.91 -11.86
C GLY A 209 -16.80 -3.99 -10.93
N TYR A 210 -15.90 -4.64 -10.20
CA TYR A 210 -16.15 -5.62 -9.14
C TYR A 210 -15.29 -5.25 -7.92
N SER A 211 -15.74 -5.60 -6.71
CA SER A 211 -15.09 -5.18 -5.45
C SER A 211 -14.72 -3.69 -5.48
N ILE A 212 -15.72 -2.87 -5.82
CA ILE A 212 -15.57 -1.41 -5.91
C ILE A 212 -15.59 -0.87 -4.49
N GLU A 213 -14.57 -0.11 -4.14
CA GLU A 213 -14.42 0.60 -2.88
C GLU A 213 -14.05 2.04 -3.24
N ASP A 214 -14.79 3.00 -2.70
CA ASP A 214 -14.61 4.44 -2.99
C ASP A 214 -13.86 5.10 -1.81
N GLU A 215 -12.97 6.05 -2.09
CA GLU A 215 -12.21 6.84 -1.09
C GLU A 215 -11.51 6.00 0.01
N MET A 216 -10.68 5.04 -0.41
CA MET A 216 -9.86 4.24 0.48
C MET A 216 -8.62 5.01 0.95
N HIS A 217 -8.44 5.14 2.27
CA HIS A 217 -7.16 5.54 2.90
C HIS A 217 -6.37 4.31 3.40
N THR A 218 -7.03 3.41 4.14
CA THR A 218 -6.46 2.11 4.55
C THR A 218 -7.54 1.06 4.51
N SER A 219 -7.36 -0.01 3.74
CA SER A 219 -8.41 -1.01 3.56
C SER A 219 -7.85 -2.40 3.21
N THR A 220 -8.72 -3.39 3.41
CA THR A 220 -8.50 -4.79 3.01
C THR A 220 -9.34 -5.04 1.77
N ILE A 221 -8.72 -5.47 0.68
CA ILE A 221 -9.43 -5.92 -0.51
C ILE A 221 -10.00 -7.31 -0.18
N ASP A 222 -11.32 -7.34 0.06
CA ASP A 222 -12.09 -8.56 0.35
C ASP A 222 -11.87 -9.65 -0.72
N ASP A 223 -11.90 -10.92 -0.31
CA ASP A 223 -11.68 -12.10 -1.16
C ASP A 223 -12.60 -12.11 -2.41
N PHE A 224 -12.06 -11.66 -3.55
CA PHE A 224 -12.74 -11.67 -4.84
C PHE A 224 -12.47 -12.99 -5.57
N THR A 225 -13.52 -13.74 -5.89
CA THR A 225 -13.42 -14.96 -6.69
C THR A 225 -13.56 -14.65 -8.17
N ILE A 226 -12.50 -14.86 -8.95
CA ILE A 226 -12.43 -14.63 -10.38
C ILE A 226 -13.56 -15.40 -11.12
N PRO A 227 -14.55 -14.72 -11.73
CA PRO A 227 -15.74 -15.36 -12.27
C PRO A 227 -15.54 -15.99 -13.66
N THR A 228 -14.51 -15.56 -14.40
CA THR A 228 -14.16 -16.11 -15.71
C THR A 228 -12.63 -16.09 -15.89
N THR A 229 -12.08 -17.07 -16.61
CA THR A 229 -10.65 -17.05 -16.94
C THR A 229 -10.38 -16.02 -18.03
N GLY A 230 -9.48 -15.08 -17.76
CA GLY A 230 -9.11 -13.99 -18.64
C GLY A 230 -8.01 -13.14 -18.01
N THR A 231 -7.66 -12.03 -18.65
CA THR A 231 -6.84 -10.97 -18.02
C THR A 231 -7.76 -10.11 -17.15
N TRP A 232 -7.33 -9.88 -15.91
CA TRP A 232 -8.01 -9.10 -14.88
C TRP A 232 -7.10 -7.99 -14.40
N TYR A 233 -7.73 -6.85 -14.11
CA TYR A 233 -7.11 -5.58 -13.78
C TYR A 233 -7.54 -5.19 -12.37
N PHE A 234 -6.58 -4.82 -11.54
CA PHE A 234 -6.81 -4.13 -10.26
C PHE A 234 -6.43 -2.68 -10.50
N VAL A 235 -7.39 -1.77 -10.41
CA VAL A 235 -7.21 -0.35 -10.70
C VAL A 235 -7.29 0.43 -9.41
N PHE A 236 -6.36 1.36 -9.23
CA PHE A 236 -6.29 2.36 -8.18
C PHE A 236 -6.36 3.72 -8.87
N TYR A 237 -7.32 4.57 -8.51
CA TYR A 237 -7.63 5.79 -9.25
C TYR A 237 -7.81 6.98 -8.31
N ALA A 238 -7.05 8.04 -8.55
CA ALA A 238 -7.13 9.31 -7.83
C ALA A 238 -8.25 10.17 -8.44
N GLU A 239 -9.52 9.80 -8.20
CA GLU A 239 -10.66 10.55 -8.75
C GLU A 239 -11.02 11.76 -7.88
N ASN A 240 -10.74 12.97 -8.37
CA ASN A 240 -11.04 14.24 -7.70
C ASN A 240 -10.13 14.56 -6.48
N GLU A 241 -8.93 13.97 -6.41
CA GLU A 241 -7.94 14.32 -5.39
C GLU A 241 -7.50 15.79 -5.56
N VAL A 242 -7.17 16.45 -4.44
CA VAL A 242 -6.83 17.88 -4.42
C VAL A 242 -5.35 18.11 -4.70
N ASP A 243 -4.55 17.06 -4.51
CA ASP A 243 -3.12 17.03 -4.37
C ASP A 243 -2.52 15.75 -4.99
N THR A 244 -1.18 15.68 -4.96
CA THR A 244 -0.45 14.46 -5.30
C THR A 244 -0.66 13.44 -4.19
N LEU A 245 -1.05 12.22 -4.57
CA LEU A 245 -1.33 11.12 -3.64
C LEU A 245 -0.26 10.04 -3.74
N THR A 246 0.25 9.59 -2.60
CA THR A 246 1.16 8.43 -2.53
C THR A 246 0.56 7.24 -1.78
N PHE A 247 0.70 6.03 -2.35
CA PHE A 247 0.18 4.80 -1.77
C PHE A 247 1.10 3.58 -1.91
N SER A 248 0.77 2.54 -1.15
CA SER A 248 1.33 1.19 -1.25
C SER A 248 0.22 0.16 -1.35
N CYS A 249 0.49 -0.98 -1.99
CA CYS A 249 -0.45 -2.09 -2.05
C CYS A 249 0.24 -3.45 -1.94
N GLY A 250 -0.47 -4.45 -1.41
CA GLY A 250 -0.08 -5.85 -1.38
C GLY A 250 -1.23 -6.72 -1.87
N ILE A 251 -1.07 -7.41 -2.99
CA ILE A 251 -2.08 -8.30 -3.57
C ILE A 251 -1.70 -9.76 -3.31
N GLU A 252 -2.61 -10.51 -2.70
CA GLU A 252 -2.51 -11.96 -2.51
C GLU A 252 -3.34 -12.69 -3.57
N VAL A 253 -2.76 -13.72 -4.18
CA VAL A 253 -3.45 -14.56 -5.18
C VAL A 253 -3.51 -15.99 -4.65
N ASP A 254 -4.62 -16.35 -3.99
CA ASP A 254 -4.84 -17.73 -3.56
C ASP A 254 -5.25 -18.61 -4.75
N THR A 255 -4.24 -19.28 -5.29
CA THR A 255 -4.41 -20.34 -6.30
C THR A 255 -4.86 -21.69 -5.70
N SER A 256 -4.87 -21.84 -4.37
CA SER A 256 -5.26 -23.09 -3.68
C SER A 256 -6.77 -23.38 -3.76
N GLY A 257 -7.56 -22.35 -4.10
CA GLY A 257 -8.99 -22.44 -4.45
C GLY A 257 -9.31 -23.46 -5.56
N VAL A 258 -8.33 -23.86 -6.38
CA VAL A 258 -8.45 -25.01 -7.30
C VAL A 258 -8.32 -26.34 -6.54
N GLY A 259 -9.20 -26.54 -5.57
CA GLY A 259 -9.50 -27.86 -5.00
C GLY A 259 -8.45 -28.43 -4.04
N SER A 260 -7.67 -27.62 -3.31
CA SER A 260 -6.87 -28.11 -2.17
C SER A 260 -7.76 -28.45 -0.96
N GLY A 261 -8.61 -29.46 -1.12
CA GLY A 261 -9.46 -29.97 -0.06
C GLY A 261 -8.63 -30.54 1.09
N ILE A 262 -8.43 -29.73 2.14
CA ILE A 262 -7.89 -30.16 3.45
C ILE A 262 -6.43 -30.69 3.35
N GLY A 263 -5.69 -30.30 2.30
CA GLY A 263 -4.40 -30.89 1.93
C GLY A 263 -3.19 -30.37 2.74
N ASP A 264 -2.85 -29.09 2.60
CA ASP A 264 -1.52 -28.59 2.98
C ASP A 264 -1.37 -28.03 4.39
N ILE A 265 -2.48 -27.66 5.05
CA ILE A 265 -2.50 -27.63 6.53
C ILE A 265 -2.10 -29.02 7.07
N GLY A 266 -2.42 -30.08 6.31
CA GLY A 266 -2.04 -31.45 6.62
C GLY A 266 -0.54 -31.67 6.75
N VAL A 267 0.35 -31.13 5.91
CA VAL A 267 1.77 -31.57 5.93
C VAL A 267 2.52 -31.01 7.15
N SER A 268 2.33 -29.73 7.47
CA SER A 268 2.92 -29.12 8.67
C SER A 268 2.26 -29.63 9.96
N PHE A 269 0.94 -29.80 9.99
CA PHE A 269 0.26 -30.38 11.16
C PHE A 269 0.34 -31.91 11.24
N ILE A 270 0.75 -32.65 10.21
CA ILE A 270 1.14 -34.07 10.30
C ILE A 270 2.62 -34.17 10.68
N GLY A 271 3.49 -33.23 10.30
CA GLY A 271 4.86 -33.16 10.83
C GLY A 271 4.85 -32.88 12.33
N ILE A 272 4.25 -31.76 12.73
CA ILE A 272 4.06 -31.37 14.14
C ILE A 272 3.14 -32.37 14.85
N GLY A 273 2.07 -32.83 14.21
CA GLY A 273 1.12 -33.79 14.77
C GLY A 273 1.69 -35.19 14.92
N ALA A 274 2.59 -35.66 14.05
CA ALA A 274 3.30 -36.93 14.23
C ALA A 274 4.39 -36.80 15.30
N LEU A 275 5.08 -35.65 15.39
CA LEU A 275 6.01 -35.38 16.49
C LEU A 275 5.27 -35.33 17.84
N LEU A 276 4.14 -34.62 17.88
CA LEU A 276 3.22 -34.57 19.02
C LEU A 276 2.55 -35.92 19.27
N LEU A 277 2.27 -36.74 18.25
CA LEU A 277 1.73 -38.10 18.40
C LEU A 277 2.79 -39.07 18.91
N ILE A 278 4.07 -38.91 18.55
CA ILE A 278 5.18 -39.67 19.12
C ILE A 278 5.37 -39.26 20.59
N LEU A 279 5.39 -37.96 20.89
CA LEU A 279 5.40 -37.43 22.25
C LEU A 279 4.16 -37.86 23.05
N LEU A 280 2.98 -37.87 22.45
CA LEU A 280 1.73 -38.32 23.05
C LEU A 280 1.68 -39.83 23.18
N ILE A 281 2.22 -40.64 22.27
CA ILE A 281 2.34 -42.09 22.47
C ILE A 281 3.28 -42.36 23.65
N CYS A 282 4.42 -41.68 23.72
CA CYS A 282 5.29 -41.71 24.91
C CYS A 282 4.58 -41.23 26.19
N CYS A 283 3.64 -40.29 26.12
CA CYS A 283 2.89 -39.80 27.29
C CYS A 283 1.59 -40.58 27.59
N CYS A 284 0.97 -41.25 26.62
CA CYS A 284 -0.30 -41.98 26.71
C CYS A 284 -0.08 -43.45 27.03
N VAL A 285 1.08 -44.02 26.67
CA VAL A 285 1.64 -45.20 27.35
C VAL A 285 1.77 -44.94 28.86
N CYS A 286 1.96 -43.69 29.29
CA CYS A 286 1.93 -43.28 30.70
C CYS A 286 0.57 -42.78 31.22
N ARG A 287 -0.41 -42.46 30.36
CA ARG A 287 -1.73 -41.91 30.74
C ARG A 287 -2.84 -42.32 29.77
N SER A 288 -3.40 -43.50 29.99
CA SER A 288 -4.69 -43.86 29.39
C SER A 288 -5.85 -43.15 30.10
N ARG A 289 -6.89 -42.79 29.32
CA ARG A 289 -8.29 -42.40 29.67
C ARG A 289 -8.66 -40.90 29.63
N SER A 290 -9.33 -40.46 28.55
CA SER A 290 -10.74 -40.00 28.52
C SER A 290 -11.17 -39.66 27.07
N LYS A 291 -12.46 -39.36 26.77
CA LYS A 291 -13.02 -39.19 25.40
C LYS A 291 -14.07 -38.06 25.29
N LYS A 292 -14.35 -37.65 24.02
CA LYS A 292 -15.51 -36.88 23.46
C LYS A 292 -15.44 -35.33 23.58
N LYS A 293 -16.02 -34.51 22.68
CA LYS A 293 -16.58 -34.65 21.29
C LYS A 293 -16.70 -33.22 20.66
N GLU A 294 -16.84 -33.11 19.33
CA GLU A 294 -17.10 -31.87 18.57
C GLU A 294 -18.52 -31.28 18.76
N PRO A 295 -18.70 -30.01 18.34
CA PRO A 295 -19.85 -29.59 17.54
C PRO A 295 -19.45 -28.93 16.19
N GLU A 296 -20.39 -28.95 15.27
CA GLU A 296 -20.35 -28.50 13.87
C GLU A 296 -21.14 -27.19 13.72
N TRP A 297 -20.70 -26.29 12.83
CA TRP A 297 -21.46 -25.09 12.44
C TRP A 297 -21.42 -24.89 10.93
N THR A 298 -22.56 -24.51 10.36
CA THR A 298 -22.76 -24.25 8.93
C THR A 298 -23.15 -22.78 8.75
N GLN A 299 -22.49 -22.05 7.86
CA GLN A 299 -22.88 -20.71 7.44
C GLN A 299 -23.55 -20.72 6.06
N ALA A 300 -24.39 -19.73 5.82
CA ALA A 300 -25.13 -19.55 4.57
C ALA A 300 -24.34 -18.63 3.62
N PRO A 301 -24.49 -18.80 2.29
CA PRO A 301 -23.79 -17.97 1.31
C PRO A 301 -24.36 -16.54 1.24
N PRO A 302 -23.53 -15.53 0.91
CA PRO A 302 -23.98 -14.17 0.61
C PRO A 302 -24.70 -14.08 -0.75
N THR A 303 -25.30 -12.91 -0.99
CA THR A 303 -26.16 -12.62 -2.15
C THR A 303 -25.33 -12.21 -3.38
N VAL A 304 -25.80 -12.55 -4.57
CA VAL A 304 -25.13 -12.27 -5.87
C VAL A 304 -26.07 -11.44 -6.74
N ASP A 305 -25.58 -10.32 -7.29
CA ASP A 305 -26.19 -9.62 -8.43
C ASP A 305 -25.53 -10.04 -9.76
N HIS A 306 -26.21 -9.84 -10.89
CA HIS A 306 -25.93 -10.57 -12.13
C HIS A 306 -25.66 -9.70 -13.37
N TYR A 307 -24.49 -9.94 -13.99
CA TYR A 307 -24.29 -9.89 -15.45
C TYR A 307 -23.60 -11.21 -15.92
N ARG A 308 -23.74 -11.59 -17.20
CA ARG A 308 -23.51 -12.98 -17.68
C ARG A 308 -23.34 -13.03 -19.22
N ALA A 309 -22.55 -13.90 -19.90
CA ALA A 309 -21.39 -14.81 -19.69
C ALA A 309 -21.16 -15.54 -21.08
N PRO A 310 -20.10 -16.36 -21.40
CA PRO A 310 -19.21 -17.15 -20.53
C PRO A 310 -17.73 -17.23 -21.03
N VAL A 311 -17.06 -18.40 -20.85
CA VAL A 311 -15.59 -18.57 -20.77
C VAL A 311 -15.07 -19.71 -21.68
N THR A 312 -13.74 -19.78 -22.00
CA THR A 312 -12.82 -20.94 -21.75
C THR A 312 -11.41 -20.72 -22.41
N PRO A 313 -10.25 -21.12 -21.81
CA PRO A 313 -9.04 -20.25 -21.85
C PRO A 313 -7.63 -20.92 -21.97
N THR A 314 -6.56 -20.12 -21.87
CA THR A 314 -5.19 -20.52 -21.43
C THR A 314 -4.41 -19.30 -20.88
N THR A 315 -3.60 -19.46 -19.83
CA THR A 315 -2.99 -18.36 -19.03
C THR A 315 -1.56 -17.97 -19.44
N THR A 316 -1.22 -16.67 -19.43
CA THR A 316 0.16 -16.13 -19.51
C THR A 316 0.24 -14.77 -18.78
N THR A 317 1.33 -14.49 -18.06
CA THR A 317 1.47 -13.27 -17.25
C THR A 317 2.34 -12.23 -17.95
N ILE A 318 1.89 -10.97 -17.99
CA ILE A 318 2.66 -9.79 -18.39
C ILE A 318 2.35 -8.70 -17.36
N THR A 319 3.39 -8.08 -16.78
CA THR A 319 3.24 -6.90 -15.92
C THR A 319 3.72 -5.69 -16.73
N GLN A 320 2.82 -4.77 -17.07
CA GLN A 320 3.12 -3.57 -17.83
C GLN A 320 2.74 -2.35 -16.99
N ARG A 321 3.76 -1.61 -16.51
CA ARG A 321 3.58 -0.30 -15.88
C ARG A 321 3.38 0.72 -17.00
N GLU A 322 2.12 1.06 -17.27
CA GLU A 322 1.76 2.17 -18.15
C GLU A 322 1.17 3.29 -17.31
N ILE A 323 2.04 4.21 -16.86
CA ILE A 323 1.59 5.49 -16.33
C ILE A 323 1.12 6.29 -17.55
N VAL A 324 -0.19 6.49 -17.69
CA VAL A 324 -0.77 7.29 -18.77
C VAL A 324 -0.64 8.77 -18.41
N ARG A 325 0.61 9.26 -18.35
CA ARG A 325 0.87 10.70 -18.22
C ARG A 325 0.30 11.42 -19.43
N ASP A 326 -0.46 12.47 -19.15
CA ASP A 326 -0.99 13.42 -20.11
C ASP A 326 -1.84 12.83 -21.25
N ARG A 327 -3.13 12.58 -20.98
CA ARG A 327 -4.12 12.94 -22.02
C ARG A 327 -4.01 14.44 -22.21
N VAL A 328 -3.30 14.90 -23.24
CA VAL A 328 -3.14 16.34 -23.50
C VAL A 328 -4.49 16.95 -23.90
N LEU A 329 -5.22 17.49 -22.92
CA LEU A 329 -6.59 17.97 -23.11
C LEU A 329 -6.62 19.32 -23.82
N VAL A 330 -7.17 19.34 -25.03
CA VAL A 330 -7.44 20.53 -25.84
C VAL A 330 -8.72 21.21 -25.34
N ILE A 331 -8.57 22.32 -24.62
CA ILE A 331 -9.72 23.13 -24.17
C ILE A 331 -10.40 23.78 -25.38
N CYS A 332 -11.70 23.53 -25.56
CA CYS A 332 -12.46 24.10 -26.66
C CYS A 332 -12.59 25.63 -26.50
N PRO A 333 -12.12 26.45 -27.47
CA PRO A 333 -12.17 27.91 -27.37
C PRO A 333 -13.60 28.49 -27.45
N TYR A 334 -14.61 27.67 -27.79
CA TYR A 334 -16.00 28.10 -27.94
C TYR A 334 -16.88 27.81 -26.71
N CYS A 335 -16.60 26.76 -25.95
CA CYS A 335 -17.42 26.37 -24.79
C CYS A 335 -16.63 26.00 -23.52
N GLY A 336 -15.29 25.95 -23.57
CA GLY A 336 -14.44 25.63 -22.42
C GLY A 336 -14.34 24.15 -22.05
N ALA A 337 -15.03 23.25 -22.74
CA ALA A 337 -14.94 21.82 -22.46
C ALA A 337 -13.51 21.28 -22.76
N LYS A 338 -12.94 20.47 -21.85
CA LYS A 338 -11.72 19.65 -22.08
C LYS A 338 -11.99 18.65 -23.23
N ASN A 339 -11.02 18.32 -24.09
CA ASN A 339 -11.17 17.35 -25.19
C ASN A 339 -9.86 16.59 -25.44
N GLU A 340 -9.92 15.32 -25.83
CA GLU A 340 -8.70 14.53 -26.09
C GLU A 340 -7.87 15.06 -27.27
N GLN A 341 -6.55 14.88 -27.20
CA GLN A 341 -5.64 15.31 -28.25
C GLN A 341 -5.93 14.57 -29.57
N GLY A 342 -6.02 15.32 -30.67
CA GLY A 342 -6.23 14.76 -32.01
C GLY A 342 -7.69 14.63 -32.45
N ILE A 343 -8.68 14.89 -31.58
CA ILE A 343 -10.06 14.99 -32.03
C ILE A 343 -10.29 16.33 -32.74
N LEU A 344 -10.85 16.29 -33.96
CA LEU A 344 -11.04 17.49 -34.79
C LEU A 344 -12.23 18.36 -34.37
N ARG A 345 -13.06 17.88 -33.43
CA ARG A 345 -14.32 18.52 -33.03
C ARG A 345 -14.58 18.33 -31.54
N CYS A 346 -15.02 19.40 -30.89
CA CYS A 346 -15.39 19.37 -29.49
C CYS A 346 -16.59 18.45 -29.25
N HIS A 347 -16.47 17.52 -28.31
CA HIS A 347 -17.55 16.58 -27.97
C HIS A 347 -18.82 17.32 -27.48
N SER A 348 -18.65 18.41 -26.74
CA SER A 348 -19.73 19.17 -26.09
C SER A 348 -20.51 20.07 -27.07
N CYS A 349 -19.81 20.85 -27.92
CA CYS A 349 -20.45 21.83 -28.81
C CYS A 349 -20.35 21.53 -30.31
N ASN A 350 -19.64 20.46 -30.71
CA ASN A 350 -19.40 20.07 -32.11
C ASN A 350 -18.73 21.15 -32.99
N ALA A 351 -18.10 22.14 -32.36
CA ALA A 351 -17.22 23.10 -33.02
C ALA A 351 -15.89 22.44 -33.38
N GLU A 352 -15.26 22.89 -34.47
CA GLU A 352 -13.93 22.44 -34.90
C GLU A 352 -12.87 22.96 -33.94
N LEU A 353 -11.91 22.12 -33.55
CA LEU A 353 -10.86 22.40 -32.56
C LEU A 353 -9.55 22.86 -33.22
#